data_AF-S9QBF6-F1
#
_entry.id   AF-S9QBF6-F1
#
_cell.length_a   1.000
_cell.length_b   1.000
_cell.length_c   1.000
_cell.angle_alpha   90.00
_cell.angle_beta   90.00
_cell.angle_gamma   90.00
#
_symmetry.space_group_name_H-M   'P 1'
#
loop_
_entity.id
_entity.type
_entity.pdbx_description
1 polymer ?
#
loop_
_entity_poly.entity_id
_entity_poly.type
_entity_poly.pdbx_seq_one_letter_code
_entity_poly.pdbx_strand_id
1 'polypeptide(L)'
;MEKTKLTIAPDLVVDPNISVEPMMQVKRDGGDWEYLSDTIHGFTHEPGVEAEVEVEITSDPNPPPGASSLRYDLVRVISKQPR
;
A
#
# COMPACT_ATOMS: atom_id res chain seq x y z
N MET A 1 0.85 -2.69 -17.78
CA MET A 1 -0.06 -2.80 -16.62
C MET A 1 0.31 -4.08 -15.93
N GLU A 2 0.93 -3.98 -14.75
CA GLU A 2 1.37 -5.14 -13.98
C GLU A 2 0.43 -5.33 -12.79
N LYS A 3 -0.10 -6.55 -12.63
CA LYS A 3 -0.87 -6.92 -11.46
C LYS A 3 0.07 -7.54 -10.44
N THR A 4 0.01 -7.06 -9.20
CA THR A 4 0.90 -7.48 -8.14
C THR A 4 0.09 -7.79 -6.89
N LYS A 5 0.50 -8.84 -6.18
CA LYS A 5 -0.05 -9.19 -4.87
C LYS A 5 0.70 -8.41 -3.80
N LEU A 6 -0.03 -7.75 -2.91
CA LEU A 6 0.52 -7.05 -1.76
C LEU A 6 -0.14 -7.57 -0.47
N THR A 7 0.68 -7.78 0.56
CA THR A 7 0.22 -7.90 1.95
C THR A 7 0.30 -6.52 2.59
N ILE A 8 -0.76 -6.08 3.25
CA ILE A 8 -0.88 -4.80 3.94
C ILE A 8 -0.88 -5.08 5.44
N ALA A 9 -0.01 -4.40 6.18
CA ALA A 9 0.11 -4.54 7.62
C ALA A 9 -1.17 -4.08 8.35
N PRO A 10 -1.48 -4.68 9.52
CA PRO A 10 -2.68 -4.33 10.29
C PRO A 10 -2.64 -2.92 10.88
N ASP A 11 -1.45 -2.36 11.08
CA ASP A 11 -1.25 -1.07 11.73
C ASP A 11 -0.56 -0.09 10.78
N LEU A 12 -0.94 1.19 10.92
CA LEU A 12 -0.21 2.28 10.31
C LEU A 12 0.98 2.66 11.20
N VAL A 13 2.11 2.96 10.57
CA VAL A 13 3.36 3.28 11.28
C VAL A 13 3.70 4.75 11.04
N VAL A 14 4.14 5.42 12.11
CA VAL A 14 4.70 6.78 12.03
C VAL A 14 6.22 6.67 12.12
N ASP A 15 6.93 7.06 11.06
CA ASP A 15 8.38 7.22 11.07
C ASP A 15 8.72 8.71 10.95
N PRO A 16 9.14 9.39 12.03
CA PRO A 16 9.35 10.84 12.04
C PRO A 16 10.49 11.31 11.12
N ASN A 17 11.32 10.39 10.59
CA ASN A 17 12.34 10.73 9.60
C ASN A 17 11.79 10.77 8.18
N ILE A 18 10.59 10.20 7.95
CA ILE A 18 9.93 10.11 6.64
C ILE A 18 8.66 10.96 6.63
N SER A 19 7.78 10.80 7.62
CA SER A 19 6.52 11.54 7.75
C SER A 19 6.07 11.62 9.20
N VAL A 20 5.38 12.71 9.53
CA VAL A 20 4.68 12.85 10.82
C VAL A 20 3.28 12.22 10.80
N GLU A 21 2.78 11.84 9.62
CA GLU A 21 1.50 11.17 9.45
C GLU A 21 1.66 9.64 9.41
N PRO A 22 0.68 8.86 9.90
CA PRO A 22 0.72 7.40 9.83
C PRO A 22 0.68 6.89 8.39
N MET A 23 1.55 5.94 8.08
CA MET A 23 1.73 5.38 6.75
C MET A 23 1.39 3.88 6.73
N MET A 24 0.88 3.41 5.60
CA MET A 24 0.70 1.97 5.39
C MET A 24 2.06 1.30 5.15
N GLN A 25 2.21 0.09 5.70
CA GLN A 25 3.29 -0.81 5.31
C GLN A 25 2.74 -1.90 4.41
N VAL A 26 3.43 -2.15 3.31
CA VAL A 26 3.09 -3.19 2.34
C VAL A 26 4.28 -4.11 2.11
N LYS A 27 4.00 -5.34 1.71
CA LYS A 27 5.01 -6.34 1.39
C LYS A 27 4.61 -7.09 0.13
N ARG A 28 5.57 -7.26 -0.79
CA ARG A 28 5.42 -8.13 -1.97
C ARG A 28 5.74 -9.57 -1.60
N ASP A 29 5.26 -10.52 -2.39
CA ASP A 29 5.56 -11.93 -2.13
C ASP A 29 7.08 -12.18 -2.12
N GLY A 30 7.58 -12.77 -1.03
CA GLY A 30 9.01 -12.99 -0.77
C GLY A 30 9.87 -11.75 -0.52
N GLY A 31 9.29 -10.55 -0.46
CA GLY A 31 10.00 -9.29 -0.18
C GLY A 31 9.98 -8.88 1.30
N ASP A 32 10.62 -7.75 1.60
CA ASP A 32 10.58 -7.10 2.90
C ASP A 32 9.41 -6.11 3.01
N TRP A 33 9.09 -5.69 4.23
CA TRP A 33 8.11 -4.63 4.46
C TRP A 33 8.64 -3.28 3.98
N GLU A 34 7.83 -2.59 3.20
CA GLU A 34 8.11 -1.27 2.64
C GLU A 34 7.02 -0.31 3.06
N TYR A 35 7.40 0.95 3.31
CA TYR A 35 6.41 2.00 3.48
C TYR A 35 5.79 2.37 2.15
N LEU A 36 4.46 2.42 2.11
CA LEU A 36 3.75 2.97 0.96
C LEU A 36 3.63 4.48 1.16
N SER A 37 4.36 5.24 0.33
CA SER A 37 4.33 6.71 0.33
C SER A 37 3.00 7.28 -0.16
N ASP A 38 2.22 6.46 -0.86
CA ASP A 38 0.91 6.77 -1.42
C ASP A 38 -0.16 5.84 -0.85
N THR A 39 -1.41 6.05 -1.26
CA THR A 39 -2.51 5.16 -0.92
C THR A 39 -2.84 4.19 -2.06
N ILE A 40 -3.52 3.09 -1.73
CA ILE A 40 -4.08 2.20 -2.74
C ILE A 40 -5.49 2.69 -3.05
N HIS A 41 -5.71 3.19 -4.26
CA HIS A 41 -6.99 3.72 -4.68
C HIS A 41 -8.05 2.62 -4.69
N GLY A 42 -9.20 2.90 -4.07
CA GLY A 42 -10.29 1.93 -3.87
C GLY A 42 -10.10 0.98 -2.69
N PHE A 43 -9.00 1.07 -1.95
CA PHE A 43 -8.78 0.34 -0.70
C PHE A 43 -8.97 1.24 0.52
N THR A 44 -9.59 0.70 1.57
CA THR A 44 -9.71 1.36 2.88
C THR A 44 -9.01 0.50 3.91
N HIS A 45 -8.04 1.09 4.61
CA HIS A 45 -7.34 0.42 5.69
C HIS A 45 -8.27 0.19 6.89
N GLU A 46 -8.19 -0.99 7.48
CA GLU A 46 -8.93 -1.40 8.66
C GLU A 46 -7.92 -1.68 9.79
N PRO A 47 -7.91 -0.87 10.86
CA PRO A 47 -6.99 -1.08 11.98
C PRO A 47 -7.13 -2.49 12.59
N GLY A 48 -5.99 -3.14 12.83
CA GLY A 48 -5.95 -4.50 13.36
C GLY A 48 -6.26 -5.60 12.35
N VAL A 49 -6.37 -5.28 11.04
CA VAL A 49 -6.64 -6.26 9.99
C VAL A 49 -5.49 -6.30 8.99
N GLU A 50 -4.79 -7.43 8.93
CA GLU A 50 -3.87 -7.70 7.83
C GLU A 50 -4.69 -8.05 6.59
N ALA A 51 -4.42 -7.37 5.49
CA ALA A 51 -5.13 -7.59 4.23
C ALA A 51 -4.17 -8.07 3.15
N GLU A 52 -4.62 -9.01 2.33
CA GLU A 52 -3.94 -9.38 1.11
C GLU A 52 -4.77 -8.89 -0.08
N VAL A 53 -4.14 -8.14 -0.97
CA VAL A 53 -4.82 -7.49 -2.10
C VAL A 53 -4.08 -7.76 -3.40
N GLU A 54 -4.83 -7.76 -4.50
CA GLU A 54 -4.30 -7.66 -5.85
C GLU A 54 -4.46 -6.20 -6.29
N VAL A 55 -3.37 -5.57 -6.71
CA VAL A 55 -3.35 -4.20 -7.21
C VAL A 55 -2.83 -4.16 -8.64
N GLU A 56 -3.28 -3.19 -9.41
CA GLU A 56 -2.69 -2.83 -10.68
C GLU A 56 -1.76 -1.63 -10.45
N ILE A 57 -0.48 -1.79 -10.81
CA ILE A 57 0.51 -0.73 -10.70
C ILE A 57 0.68 -0.09 -12.08
N THR A 58 0.48 1.22 -12.13
CA THR A 58 0.70 2.04 -13.32
C THR A 58 1.69 3.14 -13.03
N SER A 59 2.58 3.41 -13.99
CA SER A 59 3.44 4.58 -13.94
C SER A 59 2.62 5.82 -14.27
N ASP A 60 2.61 6.81 -13.38
CA ASP A 60 2.10 8.15 -13.67
C ASP A 60 3.27 9.01 -14.17
N PRO A 61 3.28 9.42 -15.46
CA PRO A 61 4.36 10.24 -16.00
C PRO A 61 4.33 11.69 -15.49
N ASN A 62 3.26 12.13 -14.82
CA ASN A 62 3.12 13.48 -14.28
C ASN A 62 2.50 13.45 -12.88
N PRO A 63 3.19 12.85 -11.89
CA PRO A 63 2.67 12.75 -10.54
C PRO A 63 2.59 14.15 -9.90
N PRO A 64 1.65 14.39 -8.97
CA PRO A 64 1.67 15.59 -8.15
C PRO A 64 3.03 15.79 -7.45
N PRO A 65 3.45 17.03 -7.17
CA PRO A 65 4.67 17.27 -6.41
C PRO A 65 4.67 16.53 -5.07
N GLY A 66 5.66 15.66 -4.87
CA GLY A 66 5.81 14.86 -3.64
C GLY A 66 5.06 13.53 -3.62
N ALA A 67 4.29 13.20 -4.66
CA ALA A 67 3.67 11.89 -4.83
C ALA A 67 4.60 10.91 -5.58
N SER A 68 4.32 9.62 -5.43
CA SER A 68 5.02 8.56 -6.17
C SER A 68 4.72 8.67 -7.67
N SER A 69 5.71 8.36 -8.52
CA SER A 69 5.47 8.11 -9.95
C SER A 69 4.70 6.80 -10.21
N LEU A 70 4.29 6.08 -9.16
CA LEU A 70 3.51 4.85 -9.25
C LEU A 70 2.14 5.06 -8.61
N ARG A 71 1.09 4.72 -9.36
CA ARG A 71 -0.29 4.64 -8.86
C ARG A 71 -0.67 3.19 -8.64
N TYR A 72 -1.28 2.93 -7.48
CA TYR A 72 -1.75 1.62 -7.06
C TYR A 72 -3.28 1.61 -7.08
N ASP A 73 -3.89 0.90 -8.02
CA ASP A 73 -5.34 0.76 -8.11
C ASP A 73 -5.75 -0.63 -7.60
N LEU A 74 -6.68 -0.69 -6.64
CA LEU A 74 -7.18 -1.95 -6.11
C LEU A 74 -7.93 -2.72 -7.21
N VAL A 75 -7.46 -3.92 -7.53
CA VAL A 75 -8.19 -4.86 -8.41
C VAL A 75 -9.19 -5.65 -7.59
N ARG A 76 -8.74 -6.24 -6.47
CA ARG A 76 -9.59 -6.98 -5.53
C ARG A 76 -8.88 -7.26 -4.21
N VAL A 77 -9.68 -7.48 -3.16
CA VAL A 77 -9.21 -8.04 -1.89
C VAL A 77 -9.19 -9.56 -2.00
N ILE A 78 -8.05 -10.17 -1.68
CA ILE A 78 -7.82 -11.61 -1.71
C ILE A 78 -8.16 -12.24 -0.36
N SER A 79 -7.70 -11.63 0.73
CA SER A 79 -8.02 -12.07 2.08
C SER A 79 -7.92 -10.93 3.09
N LYS A 80 -8.59 -11.10 4.24
CA LYS A 80 -8.50 -10.24 5.41
C LYS A 80 -8.41 -11.10 6.66
N GLN A 81 -7.48 -10.79 7.54
CA GLN A 81 -7.24 -11.54 8.77
C GLN A 81 -7.05 -10.58 9.95
N PRO A 82 -7.88 -10.67 11.00
CA PRO A 82 -7.64 -9.94 12.24
C PRO A 82 -6.28 -10.35 12.85
N ARG A 83 -5.55 -9.38 13.40
CA ARG A 83 -4.24 -9.55 14.05
C ARG A 83 -4.27 -9.13 15.51
#